data_AF-A0AAD5HQ86-F1
#
_entry.id   AF-A0AAD5HQ86-F1
#
_cell.length_a   1.000
_cell.length_b   1.000
_cell.length_c   1.000
_cell.angle_alpha   90.00
_cell.angle_beta   90.00
_cell.angle_gamma   90.00
#
_symmetry.space_group_name_H-M   'P 1'
#
loop_
_entity.id
_entity.type
_entity.pdbx_description
1 polymer ?
#
loop_
_entity_poly.entity_id
_entity_poly.type
_entity_poly.pdbx_seq_one_letter_code
_entity_poly.pdbx_strand_id
1 'polypeptide(L)'
;MIIPQLILAMVASTLLGALSMTGWHSVYGKQRIKPVSKHVINICQIHHRLLTTYPTRKPTTFFQHLGLNHSEAPFTDPRFLIPGEAANDKAHDAINKNWAERVERLLNGPRESEDEQALYSRVAEAMQDHQLMVVYMYKFMPELVKSQGSLKWLKKTCSQT
;
A
#
# COMPACT_ATOMS: atom_id res chain seq x y z
N MET A 1 19.00 -25.61 38.78
CA MET A 1 19.58 -24.67 37.78
C MET A 1 18.55 -24.48 36.68
N ILE A 2 17.89 -23.33 36.69
CA ILE A 2 16.96 -22.90 35.64
C ILE A 2 17.58 -21.62 35.06
N ILE A 3 17.80 -21.63 33.75
CA ILE A 3 18.57 -20.62 33.02
C ILE A 3 17.74 -19.33 32.92
N PRO A 4 18.19 -18.19 33.44
CA PRO A 4 17.40 -16.95 33.50
C PRO A 4 17.28 -16.22 32.14
N GLN A 5 17.94 -16.70 31.08
CA GLN A 5 17.94 -16.06 29.77
C GLN A 5 16.67 -16.31 28.93
N LEU A 6 15.83 -17.27 29.31
CA LEU A 6 14.61 -17.60 28.56
C LEU A 6 13.38 -16.73 28.95
N ILE A 7 13.44 -15.99 30.05
CA ILE A 7 12.30 -15.17 30.51
C ILE A 7 12.40 -13.71 30.00
N LEU A 8 13.57 -13.27 29.52
CA LEU A 8 13.77 -11.91 29.01
C LEU A 8 13.28 -11.69 27.56
N ALA A 9 13.02 -12.77 26.80
CA ALA A 9 12.59 -12.65 25.41
C ALA A 9 11.07 -12.43 25.23
N MET A 10 10.24 -12.73 26.24
CA MET A 10 8.78 -12.61 26.12
C MET A 10 8.19 -11.27 26.57
N VAL A 11 9.02 -10.34 27.07
CA VAL A 11 8.54 -9.01 27.53
C VAL A 11 8.93 -7.87 26.57
N ALA A 12 9.80 -8.12 25.59
CA ALA A 12 10.17 -7.12 24.59
C ALA A 12 9.16 -7.00 23.43
N SER A 13 8.33 -8.01 23.19
CA SER A 13 7.39 -8.02 22.06
C SER A 13 6.07 -7.31 22.33
N THR A 14 5.76 -6.94 23.58
CA THR A 14 4.51 -6.25 23.95
C THR A 14 4.62 -4.73 24.02
N LEU A 15 5.82 -4.14 23.87
CA LEU A 15 6.03 -2.69 23.99
C LEU A 15 6.28 -1.96 22.65
N LEU A 16 6.44 -2.66 21.54
CA LEU A 16 6.50 -2.04 20.20
C LEU A 16 5.12 -1.83 19.55
N GLY A 17 4.04 -2.36 20.15
CA GLY A 17 2.67 -2.15 19.68
C GLY A 17 1.99 -0.87 20.17
N ALA A 18 2.64 -0.07 21.03
CA ALA A 18 1.99 1.03 21.75
C ALA A 18 2.54 2.45 21.45
N LEU A 19 3.46 2.63 20.48
CA LEU A 19 4.08 3.93 20.19
C LEU A 19 3.75 4.56 18.82
N SER A 20 2.81 4.00 18.04
CA SER A 20 2.40 4.63 16.75
C SER A 20 1.07 5.39 16.81
N MET A 21 0.41 5.50 17.97
CA MET A 21 -0.95 6.09 18.07
C MET A 21 -1.02 7.53 18.55
N THR A 22 0.08 8.27 18.64
CA THR A 22 0.02 9.69 19.02
C THR A 22 0.81 10.57 18.07
N GLY A 23 0.06 11.25 17.21
CA GLY A 23 0.52 12.39 16.44
C GLY A 23 0.24 12.22 14.95
N TRP A 24 -0.82 12.86 14.47
CA TRP A 24 -0.65 14.13 13.76
C TRP A 24 -2.00 14.83 13.64
N HIS A 25 -1.98 16.11 14.02
CA HIS A 25 -3.13 16.99 14.02
C HIS A 25 -3.77 17.10 12.64
N SER A 26 -5.11 17.06 12.66
CA SER A 26 -5.98 17.58 11.60
C SER A 26 -5.57 19.01 11.23
N VAL A 27 -5.04 19.19 10.02
CA VAL A 27 -4.89 20.50 9.38
C VAL A 27 -5.80 20.52 8.15
N TYR A 28 -7.11 20.56 8.39
CA TYR A 28 -8.08 20.98 7.38
C TYR A 28 -8.46 22.44 7.62
N GLY A 29 -7.52 23.34 7.32
CA GLY A 29 -7.83 24.73 7.06
C GLY A 29 -8.48 24.86 5.69
N LYS A 30 -9.65 25.50 5.63
CA LYS A 30 -10.36 25.92 4.40
C LYS A 30 -9.37 26.38 3.33
N GLN A 31 -9.26 25.65 2.22
CA GLN A 31 -8.71 26.21 0.98
C GLN A 31 -9.67 25.98 -0.19
N ARG A 32 -10.06 27.14 -0.73
CA ARG A 32 -10.68 27.37 -2.03
C ARG A 32 -9.92 26.61 -3.13
N ILE A 33 -10.67 26.08 -4.10
CA ILE A 33 -10.29 25.41 -5.36
C ILE A 33 -8.77 25.27 -5.59
N LYS A 34 -8.25 24.02 -5.55
CA LYS A 34 -6.86 23.70 -5.91
C LYS A 34 -6.74 22.32 -6.63
N PRO A 35 -5.68 22.16 -7.45
CA PRO A 35 -5.58 21.28 -8.61
C PRO A 35 -5.43 19.82 -8.21
N VAL A 36 -5.75 18.90 -9.13
CA VAL A 36 -5.60 17.44 -9.04
C VAL A 36 -5.60 16.84 -7.62
N SER A 37 -6.68 16.16 -7.23
CA SER A 37 -6.91 15.66 -5.87
C SER A 37 -5.68 15.01 -5.23
N LYS A 38 -5.33 15.37 -3.98
CA LYS A 38 -4.22 14.84 -3.16
C LYS A 38 -3.96 13.32 -3.33
N HIS A 39 -5.01 12.51 -3.46
CA HIS A 39 -4.92 11.07 -3.71
C HIS A 39 -4.18 10.71 -5.01
N VAL A 40 -4.40 11.46 -6.09
CA VAL A 40 -3.71 11.25 -7.38
C VAL A 40 -2.22 11.56 -7.23
N ILE A 41 -1.87 12.64 -6.52
CA ILE A 41 -0.47 12.97 -6.21
C ILE A 41 0.17 11.82 -5.42
N ASN A 42 -0.50 11.33 -4.38
CA ASN A 42 0.00 10.21 -3.57
C ASN A 42 0.21 8.94 -4.41
N ILE A 43 -0.78 8.55 -5.22
CA ILE A 43 -0.68 7.39 -6.13
C ILE A 43 0.52 7.55 -7.07
N CYS A 44 0.68 8.73 -7.65
CA CYS A 44 1.78 9.04 -8.56
C CYS A 44 3.15 8.98 -7.88
N GLN A 45 3.27 9.51 -6.66
CA GLN A 45 4.51 9.44 -5.87
C GLN A 45 4.90 7.99 -5.56
N ILE A 46 3.93 7.16 -5.15
CA ILE A 46 4.17 5.74 -4.87
C ILE A 46 4.63 5.02 -6.14
N HIS A 47 3.91 5.17 -7.26
CA HIS A 47 4.29 4.55 -8.53
C HIS A 47 5.66 5.04 -9.05
N HIS A 48 5.97 6.32 -8.90
CA HIS A 48 7.29 6.84 -9.27
C HIS A 48 8.39 6.16 -8.45
N ARG A 49 8.23 6.08 -7.12
CA ARG A 49 9.22 5.45 -6.24
C ARG A 49 9.38 3.96 -6.53
N LEU A 50 8.28 3.25 -6.82
CA LEU A 50 8.32 1.84 -7.24
C LEU A 50 9.11 1.67 -8.53
N LEU A 51 8.92 2.53 -9.52
CA LEU A 51 9.64 2.43 -10.79
C LEU A 51 11.12 2.81 -10.69
N THR A 52 11.47 3.77 -9.83
CA THR A 52 12.88 4.13 -9.62
C THR A 52 13.64 3.05 -8.86
N THR A 53 12.96 2.39 -7.92
CA THR A 53 13.57 1.35 -7.06
C THR A 53 13.60 -0.01 -7.78
N TYR A 54 12.51 -0.34 -8.47
CA TYR A 54 12.33 -1.57 -9.25
C TYR A 54 11.99 -1.23 -10.70
N PRO A 55 13.00 -0.86 -11.51
CA PRO A 55 12.78 -0.50 -12.90
C PRO A 55 12.29 -1.71 -13.70
N THR A 56 10.99 -1.75 -13.93
CA THR A 56 10.32 -2.74 -14.76
C THR A 56 10.07 -2.19 -16.16
N ARG A 57 9.93 -3.08 -17.16
CA ARG A 57 9.54 -2.66 -18.52
C ARG A 57 8.07 -2.21 -18.60
N LYS A 58 7.25 -2.66 -17.65
CA LYS A 58 5.81 -2.35 -17.53
C LYS A 58 5.50 -2.08 -16.04
N PRO A 59 4.96 -0.92 -15.66
CA PRO A 59 4.54 -0.67 -14.29
C PRO A 59 3.49 -1.69 -13.85
N THR A 60 3.71 -2.21 -12.67
CA THR A 60 2.86 -3.17 -11.96
C THR A 60 1.82 -2.46 -11.11
N THR A 61 0.69 -3.13 -10.86
CA THR A 61 -0.37 -2.60 -10.00
C THR A 61 0.01 -2.71 -8.52
N PHE A 62 -0.66 -1.96 -7.65
CA PHE A 62 -0.49 -2.09 -6.19
C PHE A 62 -0.80 -3.52 -5.71
N PHE A 63 -1.83 -4.15 -6.26
CA PHE A 63 -2.15 -5.55 -6.00
C PHE A 63 -0.97 -6.46 -6.34
N GLN A 64 -0.41 -6.33 -7.55
CA GLN A 64 0.71 -7.16 -7.99
C GLN A 64 1.95 -6.97 -7.12
N HIS A 65 2.23 -5.75 -6.64
CA HIS A 65 3.33 -5.51 -5.70
C HIS A 65 3.17 -6.28 -4.38
N LEU A 66 1.93 -6.49 -3.95
CA LEU A 66 1.63 -7.32 -2.78
C LEU A 66 1.39 -8.80 -3.14
N GLY A 67 1.49 -9.22 -4.41
CA GLY A 67 1.19 -10.60 -4.81
C GLY A 67 -0.30 -10.93 -4.87
N LEU A 68 -1.16 -9.91 -4.91
CA LEU A 68 -2.61 -10.03 -5.03
C LEU A 68 -3.08 -9.97 -6.49
N ASN A 69 -4.24 -10.58 -6.75
CA ASN A 69 -4.94 -10.46 -8.02
C ASN A 69 -6.24 -9.67 -7.87
N HIS A 70 -6.31 -8.48 -8.46
CA HIS A 70 -7.50 -7.62 -8.45
C HIS A 70 -8.72 -8.22 -9.19
N SER A 71 -8.53 -9.28 -9.98
CA SER A 71 -9.60 -10.00 -10.69
C SER A 71 -10.14 -11.21 -9.91
N GLU A 72 -9.72 -11.39 -8.67
CA GLU A 72 -10.18 -12.47 -7.78
C GLU A 72 -10.88 -11.90 -6.54
N ALA A 73 -11.67 -12.74 -5.87
CA ALA A 73 -12.26 -12.38 -4.59
C ALA A 73 -11.16 -12.04 -3.58
N PRO A 74 -11.35 -11.03 -2.71
CA PRO A 74 -12.57 -10.24 -2.52
C PRO A 74 -12.71 -9.02 -3.44
N PHE A 75 -11.74 -8.75 -4.32
CA PHE A 75 -11.64 -7.50 -5.08
C PHE A 75 -12.60 -7.41 -6.28
N THR A 76 -13.24 -8.52 -6.64
CA THR A 76 -14.31 -8.56 -7.66
C THR A 76 -15.67 -8.08 -7.14
N ASP A 77 -15.87 -8.00 -5.82
CA ASP A 77 -17.10 -7.48 -5.22
C ASP A 77 -16.93 -5.98 -4.94
N PRO A 78 -17.62 -5.06 -5.67
CA PRO A 78 -17.42 -3.62 -5.51
C PRO A 78 -17.60 -3.10 -4.08
N ARG A 79 -18.33 -3.84 -3.23
CA ARG A 79 -18.51 -3.51 -1.81
C ARG A 79 -17.21 -3.57 -1.01
N PHE A 80 -16.13 -4.18 -1.54
CA PHE A 80 -14.82 -4.14 -0.91
C PHE A 80 -14.30 -2.70 -0.73
N LEU A 81 -14.80 -1.76 -1.53
CA LEU A 81 -14.50 -0.34 -1.41
C LEU A 81 -15.37 0.38 -0.38
N ILE A 82 -16.31 -0.27 0.33
CA ILE A 82 -17.22 0.41 1.27
C ILE A 82 -16.84 0.02 2.70
N PRO A 83 -16.37 0.95 3.54
CA PRO A 83 -16.02 0.64 4.92
C PRO A 83 -17.18 0.02 5.69
N GLY A 84 -16.91 -1.07 6.42
CA GLY A 84 -17.90 -1.80 7.22
C GLY A 84 -18.69 -2.88 6.46
N GLU A 85 -18.50 -3.03 5.16
CA GLU A 85 -19.00 -4.18 4.41
C GLU A 85 -18.10 -5.41 4.65
N ALA A 86 -18.69 -6.60 4.71
CA ALA A 86 -17.93 -7.84 4.88
C ALA A 86 -16.91 -8.09 3.76
N ALA A 87 -17.16 -7.55 2.56
CA ALA A 87 -16.19 -7.60 1.46
C ALA A 87 -14.98 -6.68 1.71
N ASN A 88 -15.18 -5.55 2.39
CA ASN A 88 -14.11 -4.62 2.75
C ASN A 88 -13.19 -5.25 3.81
N ASP A 89 -13.77 -5.87 4.83
CA ASP A 89 -13.02 -6.59 5.87
C ASP A 89 -12.15 -7.70 5.24
N LYS A 90 -12.75 -8.53 4.38
CA LYS A 90 -12.02 -9.57 3.65
C LYS A 90 -10.89 -9.01 2.78
N ALA A 91 -11.09 -7.86 2.15
CA ALA A 91 -10.07 -7.21 1.34
C ALA A 91 -8.92 -6.71 2.20
N HIS A 92 -9.20 -6.09 3.35
CA HIS A 92 -8.17 -5.65 4.29
C HIS A 92 -7.40 -6.84 4.86
N ASP A 93 -8.06 -7.94 5.21
CA ASP A 93 -7.42 -9.18 5.64
C ASP A 93 -6.48 -9.75 4.57
N ALA A 94 -6.95 -9.81 3.31
CA ALA A 94 -6.13 -10.28 2.20
C ALA A 94 -4.90 -9.39 1.97
N ILE A 95 -5.06 -8.06 2.03
CA ILE A 95 -3.97 -7.09 1.91
C ILE A 95 -2.96 -7.27 3.04
N ASN A 96 -3.43 -7.32 4.30
CA ASN A 96 -2.56 -7.45 5.47
C ASN A 96 -1.81 -8.78 5.49
N LYS A 97 -2.49 -9.89 5.14
CA LYS A 97 -1.85 -11.21 5.05
C LYS A 97 -0.74 -11.21 4.02
N ASN A 98 -1.01 -10.75 2.80
CA ASN A 98 -0.02 -10.77 1.72
C ASN A 98 1.12 -9.79 1.96
N TRP A 99 0.84 -8.65 2.60
CA TRP A 99 1.86 -7.73 3.09
C TRP A 99 2.78 -8.41 4.11
N ALA A 100 2.22 -9.06 5.13
CA ALA A 100 3.00 -9.76 6.15
C ALA A 100 3.88 -10.88 5.57
N GLU A 101 3.32 -11.72 4.70
CA GLU A 101 4.08 -12.78 3.98
C GLU A 101 5.19 -12.19 3.10
N ARG A 102 4.98 -10.99 2.55
CA ARG A 102 6.03 -10.29 1.81
C ARG A 102 7.12 -9.82 2.76
N VAL A 103 6.80 -9.10 3.83
CA VAL A 103 7.78 -8.63 4.85
C VAL A 103 8.62 -9.77 5.37
N GLU A 104 8.00 -10.89 5.72
CA GLU A 104 8.72 -12.08 6.21
C GLU A 104 9.73 -12.58 5.19
N ARG A 105 9.38 -12.60 3.90
CA ARG A 105 10.33 -12.94 2.82
C ARG A 105 11.46 -11.92 2.69
N LEU A 106 11.20 -10.62 2.86
CA LEU A 106 12.26 -9.60 2.77
C LEU A 106 13.25 -9.73 3.94
N LEU A 107 12.73 -9.99 5.14
CA LEU A 107 13.53 -10.19 6.36
C LEU A 107 14.38 -11.47 6.29
N ASN A 108 13.85 -12.53 5.67
CA ASN A 108 14.51 -13.83 5.55
C ASN A 108 15.29 -14.01 4.23
N GLY A 109 15.23 -13.04 3.32
CA GLY A 109 15.89 -13.05 2.02
C GLY A 109 17.30 -12.44 2.03
N PRO A 110 18.03 -12.50 0.90
CA PRO A 110 19.32 -11.83 0.76
C PRO A 110 19.15 -10.30 0.80
N ARG A 111 19.19 -9.74 2.01
CA ARG A 111 19.36 -8.33 2.36
C ARG A 111 18.61 -7.36 1.44
N GLU A 112 17.29 -7.45 1.42
CA GLU A 112 16.47 -6.36 0.90
C GLU A 112 16.59 -5.14 1.82
N SER A 113 16.64 -3.94 1.23
CA SER A 113 16.83 -2.69 1.98
C SER A 113 15.59 -2.32 2.78
N GLU A 114 15.75 -1.68 3.94
CA GLU A 114 14.65 -1.06 4.72
C GLU A 114 13.75 -0.18 3.85
N ASP A 115 14.31 0.43 2.80
CA ASP A 115 13.59 1.22 1.79
C ASP A 115 12.55 0.39 1.00
N GLU A 116 12.83 -0.89 0.71
CA GLU A 116 11.90 -1.80 0.01
C GLU A 116 10.69 -2.09 0.90
N GLN A 117 10.97 -2.43 2.15
CA GLN A 117 9.94 -2.67 3.15
C GLN A 117 9.08 -1.41 3.34
N ALA A 118 9.70 -0.25 3.56
CA ALA A 118 8.98 1.01 3.73
C ALA A 118 8.12 1.37 2.50
N LEU A 119 8.58 1.02 1.30
CA LEU A 119 7.83 1.28 0.07
C LEU A 119 6.59 0.40 -0.05
N TYR A 120 6.71 -0.90 0.22
CA TYR A 120 5.54 -1.79 0.18
C TYR A 120 4.59 -1.58 1.37
N SER A 121 5.06 -1.13 2.53
CA SER A 121 4.18 -0.62 3.61
C SER A 121 3.27 0.48 3.08
N ARG A 122 3.82 1.46 2.37
CA ARG A 122 3.05 2.56 1.77
C ARG A 122 2.04 2.06 0.73
N VAL A 123 2.36 1.00 -0.01
CA VAL A 123 1.42 0.38 -0.95
C VAL A 123 0.27 -0.27 -0.19
N ALA A 124 0.56 -1.05 0.86
CA ALA A 124 -0.46 -1.69 1.68
C ALA A 124 -1.37 -0.67 2.38
N GLU A 125 -0.78 0.40 2.95
CA GLU A 125 -1.51 1.52 3.53
C GLU A 125 -2.41 2.21 2.50
N ALA A 126 -1.89 2.50 1.31
CA ALA A 126 -2.66 3.13 0.24
C ALA A 126 -3.85 2.27 -0.21
N MET A 127 -3.69 0.94 -0.22
CA MET A 127 -4.78 0.01 -0.55
C MET A 127 -5.84 -0.11 0.54
N GLN A 128 -5.54 0.29 1.78
CA GLN A 128 -6.48 0.32 2.91
C GLN A 128 -7.14 1.69 3.09
N ASP A 129 -6.58 2.76 2.50
CA ASP A 129 -7.25 4.06 2.43
C ASP A 129 -8.41 3.99 1.43
N HIS A 130 -9.63 4.08 1.95
CA HIS A 130 -10.86 4.02 1.16
C HIS A 130 -10.87 5.02 -0.02
N GLN A 131 -10.54 6.29 0.23
CA GLN A 131 -10.67 7.33 -0.80
C GLN A 131 -9.60 7.18 -1.87
N LEU A 132 -8.38 6.86 -1.47
CA LEU A 132 -7.27 6.58 -2.38
C LEU A 132 -7.58 5.36 -3.21
N MET A 133 -8.07 4.28 -2.59
CA MET A 133 -8.35 3.03 -3.29
C MET A 133 -9.49 3.17 -4.29
N VAL A 134 -10.53 3.94 -3.98
CA VAL A 134 -11.59 4.31 -4.95
C VAL A 134 -10.99 5.06 -6.14
N VAL A 135 -10.17 6.08 -5.90
CA VAL A 135 -9.51 6.83 -6.97
C VAL A 135 -8.60 5.92 -7.80
N TYR A 136 -7.87 5.03 -7.16
CA TYR A 136 -6.97 4.09 -7.80
C TYR A 136 -7.73 3.12 -8.72
N MET A 137 -8.76 2.46 -8.19
CA MET A 137 -9.56 1.47 -8.91
C MET A 137 -10.31 2.06 -10.11
N TYR A 138 -10.83 3.28 -10.00
CA TYR A 138 -11.65 3.85 -11.07
C TYR A 138 -10.90 4.77 -12.03
N LYS A 139 -9.78 5.38 -11.62
CA LYS A 139 -9.01 6.30 -12.49
C LYS A 139 -7.69 5.74 -12.98
N PHE A 140 -6.96 4.99 -12.15
CA PHE A 140 -5.63 4.51 -12.49
C PHE A 140 -5.66 3.09 -13.05
N MET A 141 -6.31 2.16 -12.36
CA MET A 141 -6.29 0.74 -12.72
C MET A 141 -6.75 0.47 -14.16
N PRO A 142 -7.89 1.00 -14.64
CA PRO A 142 -8.40 0.63 -15.96
C PRO A 142 -7.44 1.07 -17.07
N GLU A 143 -6.86 2.26 -16.91
CA GLU A 143 -5.90 2.81 -17.85
C GLU A 143 -4.53 2.15 -17.76
N LEU A 144 -4.09 1.78 -16.56
CA LEU A 144 -2.86 1.01 -16.35
C LEU A 144 -2.98 -0.37 -17.02
N VAL A 145 -4.12 -1.05 -16.86
CA VAL A 145 -4.41 -2.33 -17.52
C VAL A 145 -4.51 -2.17 -19.04
N LYS A 146 -5.28 -1.19 -19.53
CA LYS A 146 -5.48 -0.91 -20.97
C LYS A 146 -4.17 -0.53 -21.67
N SER A 147 -3.33 0.27 -21.03
CA SER A 147 -2.02 0.64 -21.55
C SER A 147 -0.96 -0.47 -21.40
N GLN A 148 -1.35 -1.62 -20.84
CA GLN A 148 -0.48 -2.72 -20.46
C GLN A 148 0.70 -2.27 -19.58
N GLY A 149 0.48 -1.28 -18.72
CA GLY A 149 1.55 -0.64 -17.99
C GLY A 149 2.50 0.09 -18.93
N SER A 150 2.04 1.10 -19.67
CA SER A 150 2.98 1.95 -20.41
C SER A 150 3.57 3.02 -19.48
N LEU A 151 4.90 3.08 -19.37
CA LEU A 151 5.62 4.16 -18.68
C LEU A 151 5.24 5.56 -19.23
N LYS A 152 4.92 5.64 -20.52
CA LYS A 152 4.49 6.89 -21.18
C LYS A 152 3.14 7.37 -20.64
N TRP A 153 2.20 6.45 -20.41
CA TRP A 153 0.90 6.78 -19.83
C TRP A 153 1.06 7.26 -18.39
N LEU A 154 1.80 6.51 -17.56
CA LEU A 154 2.02 6.91 -16.17
C LEU A 154 2.70 8.27 -16.08
N LYS A 155 3.73 8.53 -16.91
CA LYS A 155 4.35 9.86 -17.01
C LYS A 155 3.34 10.93 -17.36
N LYS A 156 2.47 10.72 -18.37
CA LYS A 156 1.43 11.68 -18.75
C LYS A 156 0.44 11.95 -17.62
N THR A 157 -0.05 10.91 -16.96
CA THR A 157 -1.03 11.01 -15.87
C THR A 157 -0.43 11.69 -14.64
N CYS A 158 0.84 11.40 -14.33
CA CYS A 158 1.56 11.95 -13.18
C CYS A 158 2.36 13.24 -13.49
N SER A 159 2.40 13.70 -14.73
CA SER A 159 2.93 15.02 -15.11
C SER A 159 1.87 16.11 -15.17
N GLN A 160 0.59 15.73 -15.06
CA GLN A 160 -0.54 16.66 -15.00
C GLN A 160 -0.90 17.11 -13.57
N THR A 161 -0.26 16.48 -12.58
CA THR A 161 -0.24 16.83 -11.14
C THR A 161 0.91 17.76 -10.83
#